data_AF-A0A6P1F3U6-F1
#
_entry.id   AF-A0A6P1F3U6-F1
#
_cell.length_a   1.000
_cell.length_b   1.000
_cell.length_c   1.000
_cell.angle_alpha   90.00
_cell.angle_beta   90.00
_cell.angle_gamma   90.00
#
_symmetry.space_group_name_H-M   'P 1'
#
loop_
_entity.id
_entity.type
_entity.pdbx_description
1 polymer ?
#
loop_
_entity_poly.entity_id
_entity_poly.type
_entity_poly.pdbx_seq_one_letter_code
_entity_poly.pdbx_strand_id
1 'polypeptide(L)'
;MLRTTALVNWRSHAPPNFSTQAVIRSLGPAVPDPGDLESFAFSVAGAPLTAADRNMWGVTFADDGDTYYATAASGPRSSLVRWSMSARTMTAIHDAPECPSLSPDETRVAYKKDVGDGVPDWRIAVLNLASGVETMLPEELSVDDQVA
;
A
#
# COMPACT_ATOMS: atom_id res chain seq x y z
N MET A 1 -9.42 -15.56 -8.04
CA MET A 1 -9.86 -14.63 -6.97
C MET A 1 -10.24 -13.31 -7.62
N LEU A 2 -11.21 -12.58 -7.07
CA LEU A 2 -11.56 -11.22 -7.50
C LEU A 2 -11.01 -10.25 -6.47
N ARG A 3 -10.32 -9.21 -6.93
CA ARG A 3 -9.62 -8.26 -6.06
C ARG A 3 -10.10 -6.87 -6.42
N THR A 4 -10.47 -6.09 -5.41
CA THR A 4 -11.06 -4.76 -5.62
C THR A 4 -10.58 -3.82 -4.53
N THR A 5 -10.03 -2.69 -4.95
CA THR A 5 -9.80 -1.53 -4.08
C THR A 5 -10.85 -0.50 -4.46
N ALA A 6 -11.60 -0.01 -3.47
CA ALA A 6 -12.56 1.06 -3.67
C ALA A 6 -12.22 2.23 -2.74
N LEU A 7 -12.32 3.45 -3.26
CA LEU A 7 -12.43 4.63 -2.42
C LEU A 7 -13.80 4.60 -1.75
N VAL A 8 -13.82 4.72 -0.42
CA VAL A 8 -15.06 4.72 0.37
C VAL A 8 -15.15 6.00 1.21
N ASN A 9 -16.38 6.46 1.42
CA ASN A 9 -16.61 7.67 2.19
C ASN A 9 -16.68 7.35 3.70
N TRP A 10 -15.79 7.99 4.48
CA TRP A 10 -15.85 8.31 5.93
C TRP A 10 -16.20 7.22 6.97
N ARG A 11 -15.20 6.87 7.82
CA ARG A 11 -15.37 6.51 9.25
C ARG A 11 -14.42 7.39 10.10
N SER A 12 -14.97 8.14 11.07
CA SER A 12 -14.36 9.19 11.93
C SER A 12 -13.18 8.70 12.82
N HIS A 13 -12.09 9.42 13.15
CA HIS A 13 -11.92 10.83 13.58
C HIS A 13 -10.52 11.43 13.25
N ALA A 14 -10.50 12.51 12.43
CA ALA A 14 -9.48 13.59 12.25
C ALA A 14 -8.21 13.38 11.38
N PRO A 15 -7.71 14.43 10.66
CA PRO A 15 -8.35 15.48 9.83
C PRO A 15 -8.31 15.08 8.31
N PRO A 16 -8.74 15.91 7.34
CA PRO A 16 -9.45 15.43 6.14
C PRO A 16 -8.52 14.66 5.19
N ASN A 17 -9.12 13.72 4.44
CA ASN A 17 -8.91 13.43 3.01
C ASN A 17 -8.96 11.91 2.77
N PHE A 18 -10.16 11.43 2.42
CA PHE A 18 -10.48 10.06 1.95
C PHE A 18 -10.22 8.88 2.90
N SER A 19 -11.05 7.86 2.73
CA SER A 19 -10.87 6.52 3.31
C SER A 19 -10.97 5.53 2.15
N THR A 20 -10.28 4.41 2.25
CA THR A 20 -10.31 3.36 1.24
C THR A 20 -10.62 2.05 1.89
N GLN A 21 -11.37 1.21 1.19
CA GLN A 21 -11.60 -0.17 1.59
C GLN A 21 -10.94 -1.07 0.56
N ALA A 22 -10.01 -1.89 1.02
CA ALA A 22 -9.40 -2.94 0.22
C ALA A 22 -10.04 -4.27 0.63
N VAL A 23 -10.70 -4.94 -0.32
CA VAL A 23 -11.37 -6.23 -0.06
C VAL A 23 -10.85 -7.26 -1.04
N ILE A 24 -10.46 -8.42 -0.51
CA ILE A 24 -10.16 -9.60 -1.33
C ILE A 24 -11.36 -10.54 -1.27
N ARG A 25 -11.89 -10.90 -2.43
CA ARG A 25 -13.00 -11.85 -2.55
C ARG A 25 -12.58 -13.11 -3.27
N SER A 26 -13.05 -14.23 -2.77
CA SER A 26 -12.92 -15.49 -3.49
C SER A 26 -14.01 -15.59 -4.56
N LEU A 27 -13.68 -16.17 -5.70
CA LEU A 27 -14.63 -16.45 -6.78
C LEU A 27 -15.12 -17.90 -6.76
N GLY A 28 -14.50 -18.75 -5.93
CA GLY A 28 -14.86 -20.16 -5.82
C GLY A 28 -15.84 -20.37 -4.66
N PRO A 29 -16.97 -21.08 -4.85
CA PRO A 29 -17.95 -21.31 -3.78
C PRO A 29 -17.41 -22.14 -2.60
N ALA A 30 -16.23 -22.75 -2.75
CA ALA A 30 -15.57 -23.57 -1.73
C ALA A 30 -14.49 -22.84 -0.91
N VAL A 31 -14.15 -21.60 -1.25
CA VAL A 31 -13.06 -20.85 -0.62
C VAL A 31 -13.66 -19.65 0.13
N PRO A 32 -13.56 -19.58 1.46
CA PRO A 32 -14.09 -18.46 2.25
C PRO A 32 -13.51 -17.12 1.81
N ASP A 33 -14.32 -16.07 1.85
CA ASP A 33 -13.87 -14.70 1.61
C ASP A 33 -12.88 -14.28 2.72
N PRO A 34 -11.64 -13.88 2.38
CA PRO A 34 -10.67 -13.41 3.38
C PRO A 34 -11.11 -12.09 4.05
N GLY A 35 -11.95 -11.28 3.40
CA GLY A 35 -12.57 -10.10 3.99
C GLY A 35 -11.79 -8.80 3.77
N ASP A 36 -12.01 -7.83 4.66
CA ASP A 36 -11.40 -6.50 4.63
C ASP A 36 -9.94 -6.56 5.11
N LEU A 37 -9.01 -5.96 4.36
CA LEU A 37 -7.59 -5.93 4.71
C LEU A 37 -7.34 -5.24 6.06
N GLU A 38 -8.21 -4.31 6.45
CA GLU A 38 -8.08 -3.59 7.73
C GLU A 38 -8.44 -4.45 8.94
N SER A 39 -9.08 -5.61 8.74
CA SER A 39 -9.44 -6.55 9.82
C SER A 39 -8.30 -7.47 10.27
N PHE A 40 -7.16 -7.44 9.57
CA PHE A 40 -6.01 -8.28 9.87
C PHE A 40 -5.04 -7.63 10.85
N ALA A 41 -4.38 -8.46 11.67
CA ALA A 41 -3.34 -8.02 12.59
C ALA A 41 -2.19 -7.35 11.82
N PHE A 42 -1.81 -6.15 12.25
CA PHE A 42 -0.74 -5.39 11.62
C PHE A 42 0.39 -5.13 12.59
N SER A 43 1.60 -5.28 12.08
CA SER A 43 2.79 -4.81 12.75
C SER A 43 3.59 -3.89 11.84
N VAL A 44 4.19 -2.86 12.44
CA VAL A 44 5.16 -1.99 11.77
C VAL A 44 6.46 -2.20 12.53
N ALA A 45 7.52 -2.61 11.83
CA ALA A 45 8.83 -2.89 12.43
C ALA A 45 8.77 -3.82 13.67
N GLY A 46 7.89 -4.83 13.66
CA GLY A 46 7.72 -5.79 14.76
C GLY A 46 6.86 -5.29 15.94
N ALA A 47 6.43 -4.03 15.94
CA ALA A 47 5.48 -3.50 16.91
C ALA A 47 4.05 -3.64 16.38
N PRO A 48 3.09 -4.21 17.14
CA PRO A 48 1.68 -4.19 16.75
C PRO A 48 1.22 -2.74 16.58
N LEU A 49 0.71 -2.38 15.41
CA LEU A 49 0.12 -1.06 15.21
C LEU A 49 -1.38 -1.17 15.51
N THR A 50 -1.79 -0.63 16.65
CA THR A 50 -3.18 -0.63 17.13
C THR A 50 -3.90 0.69 16.86
N ALA A 51 -3.29 1.61 16.11
CA ALA A 51 -3.86 2.93 15.88
C ALA A 51 -5.19 2.82 15.12
N ALA A 52 -6.22 3.48 15.63
CA ALA A 52 -7.53 3.60 15.00
C ALA A 52 -7.49 4.39 13.67
N ASP A 53 -6.39 5.12 13.44
CA ASP A 53 -6.18 5.98 12.27
C ASP A 53 -5.30 5.29 11.24
N ARG A 54 -5.72 4.12 10.77
CA ARG A 54 -5.05 3.39 9.69
C ARG A 54 -5.89 3.51 8.43
N ASN A 55 -5.27 3.97 7.35
CA ASN A 55 -5.88 4.00 6.03
C ASN A 55 -5.00 3.22 5.06
N MET A 56 -5.59 2.34 4.26
CA MET A 56 -4.86 1.51 3.30
C MET A 56 -5.41 1.65 1.90
N TRP A 57 -4.55 2.02 0.94
CA TRP A 57 -4.92 2.21 -0.47
C TRP A 57 -3.79 1.76 -1.39
N GLY A 58 -4.09 1.73 -2.69
CA GLY A 58 -3.11 1.41 -3.71
C GLY A 58 -2.51 0.03 -3.49
N VAL A 59 -3.22 -1.01 -3.93
CA VAL A 59 -2.82 -2.40 -3.67
C VAL A 59 -2.29 -3.02 -4.95
N THR A 60 -1.16 -3.70 -4.86
CA THR A 60 -0.59 -4.53 -5.92
C THR A 60 -0.22 -5.92 -5.37
N PHE A 61 -0.03 -6.87 -6.27
CA PHE A 61 -0.12 -8.29 -5.99
C PHE A 61 1.05 -9.05 -6.57
N ALA A 62 1.66 -9.93 -5.77
CA ALA A 62 2.54 -10.96 -6.28
C ALA A 62 1.74 -12.12 -6.90
N ASP A 63 2.40 -12.88 -7.77
CA ASP A 63 1.88 -14.05 -8.45
C ASP A 63 1.81 -15.29 -7.54
N ASP A 64 2.50 -15.27 -6.40
CA ASP A 64 2.53 -16.35 -5.39
C ASP A 64 1.17 -16.58 -4.69
N GLY A 65 0.22 -15.66 -4.85
CA GLY A 65 -1.11 -15.72 -4.23
C GLY A 65 -1.13 -15.45 -2.72
N ASP A 66 -0.01 -15.07 -2.12
CA ASP A 66 0.17 -14.84 -0.69
C ASP A 66 0.71 -13.45 -0.36
N THR A 67 1.55 -12.88 -1.23
CA THR A 67 2.25 -11.61 -1.03
C THR A 67 1.52 -10.44 -1.70
N TYR A 68 1.37 -9.36 -0.94
CA TYR A 68 0.67 -8.14 -1.33
C TYR A 68 1.49 -6.93 -0.92
N TYR A 69 1.42 -5.87 -1.73
CA TYR A 69 1.98 -4.58 -1.38
C TYR A 69 0.88 -3.52 -1.35
N ALA A 70 0.92 -2.65 -0.36
CA ALA A 70 -0.03 -1.56 -0.25
C ALA A 70 0.63 -0.31 0.30
N THR A 71 -0.07 0.82 0.14
CA THR A 71 0.20 2.00 0.96
C THR A 71 -0.57 1.86 2.26
N ALA A 72 0.09 2.08 3.38
CA ALA A 72 -0.56 2.23 4.67
C ALA A 72 -0.19 3.58 5.28
N ALA A 73 -1.18 4.38 5.67
CA ALA A 73 -0.96 5.59 6.46
C ALA A 73 -1.29 5.39 7.93
N SER A 74 -0.54 6.12 8.75
CA SER A 74 -0.86 6.37 10.16
C SER A 74 -0.46 7.80 10.51
N GLY A 75 -1.45 8.64 10.82
CA GLY A 75 -1.24 10.08 11.00
C GLY A 75 -0.68 10.72 9.72
N PRO A 76 0.37 11.57 9.80
CA PRO A 76 0.93 12.27 8.63
C PRO A 76 1.92 11.42 7.82
N ARG A 77 2.09 10.14 8.14
CA ARG A 77 3.09 9.27 7.51
C ARG A 77 2.41 8.16 6.73
N SER A 78 2.92 7.88 5.53
CA SER A 78 2.63 6.66 4.77
C SER A 78 3.86 5.75 4.72
N SER A 79 3.63 4.46 4.49
CA SER A 79 4.66 3.43 4.35
C SER A 79 4.25 2.41 3.28
N LEU A 80 5.25 1.84 2.59
CA LEU A 80 5.09 0.63 1.80
C LEU A 80 4.94 -0.51 2.78
N VAL A 81 3.86 -1.26 2.68
CA VAL A 81 3.68 -2.46 3.48
C VAL A 81 3.71 -3.69 2.60
N ARG A 82 4.46 -4.70 3.03
CA ARG A 82 4.37 -6.06 2.51
C ARG A 82 3.46 -6.87 3.42
N TRP A 83 2.47 -7.54 2.86
CA TRP A 83 1.53 -8.37 3.59
C TRP A 83 1.57 -9.81 3.08
N SER A 84 1.63 -10.78 4.01
CA SER A 84 1.38 -12.20 3.75
C SER A 84 -0.03 -12.56 4.23
N MET A 85 -0.87 -13.05 3.32
CA MET A 85 -2.25 -13.44 3.66
C MET A 85 -2.31 -14.66 4.57
N SER A 86 -1.52 -15.69 4.28
CA SER A 86 -1.48 -16.94 5.04
C SER A 86 -0.96 -16.72 6.45
N ALA A 87 0.11 -15.92 6.60
CA ALA A 87 0.66 -15.57 7.91
C ALA A 87 -0.20 -14.53 8.66
N ARG A 88 -1.07 -13.81 7.95
CA ARG A 88 -1.84 -12.66 8.48
C ARG A 88 -0.93 -11.61 9.10
N THR A 89 0.26 -11.41 8.51
CA THR A 89 1.27 -10.47 9.00
C THR A 89 1.62 -9.47 7.92
N MET A 90 1.53 -8.21 8.29
CA MET A 90 1.90 -7.10 7.43
C MET A 90 3.08 -6.36 8.06
N THR A 91 3.99 -5.86 7.24
CA THR A 91 5.27 -5.26 7.67
C THR A 91 5.58 -4.05 6.80
N ALA A 92 5.85 -2.90 7.43
CA ALA A 92 6.40 -1.75 6.71
C ALA A 92 7.82 -2.05 6.23
N ILE A 93 8.08 -1.81 4.95
CA ILE A 93 9.37 -2.09 4.30
C ILE A 93 10.01 -0.85 3.67
N HIS A 94 9.27 0.25 3.54
CA HIS A 94 9.77 1.51 2.99
C HIS A 94 8.89 2.68 3.40
N ASP A 95 9.43 3.89 3.43
CA ASP A 95 8.73 5.09 3.91
C ASP A 95 8.21 5.97 2.76
N ALA A 96 7.04 6.56 2.99
CA ALA A 96 6.38 7.57 2.16
C ALA A 96 5.98 7.21 0.70
N PRO A 97 5.77 5.96 0.29
CA PRO A 97 5.21 5.69 -1.03
C PRO A 97 3.69 5.93 -1.05
N GLU A 98 3.15 6.13 -2.24
CA GLU A 98 1.73 5.98 -2.52
C GLU A 98 1.47 5.19 -3.81
N CYS A 99 0.38 4.44 -3.84
CA CYS A 99 -0.10 3.69 -5.01
C CYS A 99 0.96 2.77 -5.64
N PRO A 100 1.50 1.78 -4.90
CA PRO A 100 2.52 0.86 -5.40
C PRO A 100 2.04 0.03 -6.59
N SER A 101 2.94 -0.19 -7.55
CA SER A 101 2.84 -1.20 -8.61
C SER A 101 4.07 -2.11 -8.60
N LEU A 102 3.83 -3.41 -8.48
CA LEU A 102 4.86 -4.44 -8.47
C LEU A 102 5.27 -4.74 -9.92
N SER A 103 6.58 -4.83 -10.16
CA SER A 103 7.10 -5.20 -11.48
C SER A 103 6.70 -6.65 -11.84
N PRO A 104 6.54 -6.98 -13.14
CA PRO A 104 6.24 -8.35 -13.56
C PRO A 104 7.29 -9.40 -13.17
N ASP A 105 8.52 -8.97 -12.91
CA ASP A 105 9.61 -9.84 -12.42
C ASP A 105 9.67 -9.93 -10.88
N GLU A 106 8.74 -9.27 -10.17
CA GLU A 106 8.60 -9.21 -8.71
C GLU A 106 9.83 -8.68 -7.94
N THR A 107 10.78 -8.04 -8.63
CA THR A 107 12.01 -7.54 -8.01
C THR A 107 11.93 -6.08 -7.58
N ARG A 108 10.94 -5.33 -8.08
CA ARG A 108 10.84 -3.89 -7.93
C ARG A 108 9.41 -3.45 -7.66
N VAL A 109 9.26 -2.36 -6.93
CA VAL A 109 7.97 -1.67 -6.75
C VAL A 109 8.13 -0.23 -7.17
N ALA A 110 7.30 0.23 -8.11
CA ALA A 110 7.18 1.64 -8.47
C ALA A 110 6.05 2.29 -7.67
N TYR A 111 6.21 3.54 -7.27
CA TYR A 111 5.19 4.32 -6.56
C TYR A 111 5.41 5.81 -6.78
N LYS A 112 4.37 6.61 -6.53
CA LYS A 112 4.53 8.05 -6.43
C LYS A 112 4.97 8.44 -5.01
N LYS A 113 5.71 9.53 -4.87
CA LYS A 113 6.22 10.06 -3.60
C LYS A 113 6.24 11.58 -3.63
N ASP A 114 5.68 12.21 -2.60
CA ASP A 114 5.78 13.66 -2.44
C ASP A 114 7.16 14.01 -1.88
N VAL A 115 7.92 14.82 -2.62
CA VAL A 115 9.22 15.36 -2.20
C VAL A 115 9.18 16.87 -1.99
N GLY A 116 7.99 17.46 -2.03
CA GLY A 116 7.79 18.89 -1.87
C GLY A 116 7.96 19.37 -0.42
N ASP A 117 8.39 20.63 -0.27
CA ASP A 117 8.45 21.31 1.03
C ASP A 117 7.31 22.34 1.12
N GLY A 118 6.15 21.87 1.60
CA GLY A 118 4.94 22.68 1.80
C GLY A 118 4.05 22.85 0.55
N VAL A 119 4.57 22.56 -0.65
CA VAL A 119 3.79 22.46 -1.89
C VAL A 119 4.07 21.08 -2.49
N PRO A 120 3.04 20.25 -2.78
CA PRO A 120 3.25 18.91 -3.29
C PRO A 120 4.09 18.87 -4.57
N ASP A 121 5.16 18.08 -4.56
CA ASP A 121 5.99 17.76 -5.71
C ASP A 121 6.07 16.25 -5.84
N TRP A 122 5.13 15.67 -6.60
CA TRP A 122 5.02 14.24 -6.76
C TRP A 122 6.02 13.73 -7.79
N ARG A 123 6.81 12.74 -7.41
CA ARG A 123 7.79 12.08 -8.27
C ARG A 123 7.54 10.59 -8.29
N ILE A 124 8.00 9.90 -9.33
CA ILE A 124 7.97 8.45 -9.37
C ILE A 124 9.30 7.92 -8.84
N ALA A 125 9.20 6.99 -7.90
CA ALA A 125 10.33 6.26 -7.38
C ALA A 125 10.17 4.77 -7.66
N VAL A 126 11.31 4.09 -7.84
CA VAL A 126 11.38 2.64 -7.98
C VAL A 126 12.24 2.10 -6.85
N LEU A 127 11.65 1.23 -6.02
CA LEU A 127 12.33 0.51 -4.96
C LEU A 127 12.78 -0.86 -5.47
N ASN A 128 14.06 -1.18 -5.31
CA ASN A 128 14.54 -2.55 -5.42
C ASN A 128 14.23 -3.30 -4.12
N LEU A 129 13.41 -4.36 -4.21
CA LEU A 129 12.91 -5.08 -3.03
C LEU A 129 14.01 -5.88 -2.30
N ALA A 130 15.06 -6.30 -3.01
CA ALA A 130 16.14 -7.08 -2.42
C ALA A 130 17.12 -6.21 -1.64
N SER A 131 17.47 -5.05 -2.18
CA SER A 131 18.45 -4.14 -1.56
C SER A 131 17.83 -3.05 -0.69
N GLY A 132 16.53 -2.78 -0.85
CA GLY A 132 15.87 -1.64 -0.22
C GLY A 132 16.27 -0.29 -0.83
N VAL A 133 16.97 -0.28 -1.97
CA VAL A 133 17.43 0.95 -2.61
C VAL A 133 16.31 1.57 -3.45
N GLU A 134 15.95 2.80 -3.08
CA GLU A 134 15.05 3.66 -3.86
C GLU A 134 15.85 4.41 -4.94
N THR A 135 15.30 4.46 -6.15
CA THR A 135 15.78 5.33 -7.24
C THR A 135 14.64 6.23 -7.69
N MET A 136 14.83 7.55 -7.58
CA MET A 136 13.90 8.52 -8.13
C MET A 136 14.07 8.57 -9.65
N LEU A 137 12.98 8.51 -10.40
CA LEU A 137 13.00 8.69 -11.84
C LEU A 137 13.22 10.18 -12.16
N PRO A 138 13.91 10.49 -13.27
CA PRO A 138 14.25 11.86 -13.63
C PRO A 138 13.06 12.55 -14.33
N GLU A 139 11.89 12.60 -13.70
CA GLU A 139 10.79 13.42 -14.22
C GLU A 139 11.12 14.91 -14.07
N GLU A 140 10.77 15.72 -15.06
CA GLU A 140 10.92 17.18 -14.98
C GLU A 140 9.72 17.85 -14.29
N LEU A 141 8.54 17.24 -14.39
CA LEU A 141 7.27 17.75 -13.86
C LEU A 141 6.80 16.92 -12.67
N SER A 142 5.99 17.54 -11.81
CA SER A 142 5.26 16.84 -10.75
C SER A 142 4.21 15.91 -11.39
N VAL A 143 4.22 14.62 -11.00
CA VAL A 143 3.35 13.56 -11.53
C VAL A 143 2.54 12.94 -10.40
N ASP A 144 1.28 13.36 -10.26
CA ASP A 144 0.30 12.77 -9.33
C ASP A 144 -0.56 11.72 -10.06
N ASP A 145 0.06 10.61 -10.46
CA ASP A 145 -0.62 9.50 -11.12
C ASP A 145 -0.13 8.15 -10.59
N GLN A 146 -0.93 7.10 -10.77
CA GLN A 146 -0.56 5.74 -10.41
C GLN A 146 0.26 5.10 -11.55
N VAL A 147 1.39 4.49 -11.19
CA VAL A 147 2.17 3.67 -12.13
C VAL A 147 1.45 2.33 -12.34
N ALA A 148 1.36 1.86 -13.58
CA ALA A 148 0.80 0.56 -13.95
C ALA A 148 1.91 -0.43 -14.31
#